data_AF-A0A0K3AY85-F1
#
_entry.id   AF-A0A0K3AY85-F1
#
_cell.length_a   1.000
_cell.length_b   1.000
_cell.length_c   1.000
_cell.angle_alpha   90.00
_cell.angle_beta   90.00
_cell.angle_gamma   90.00
#
_symmetry.space_group_name_H-M   'P 1'
#
loop_
_entity.id
_entity.type
_entity.pdbx_description
1 polymer ?
#
loop_
_entity_poly.entity_id
_entity_poly.type
_entity_poly.pdbx_seq_one_letter_code
_entity_poly.pdbx_strand_id
1 'polypeptide(L)'
;MFAYSHPVVKNNETWELKKSESEPFTVVGPAVYAPLDSAARIQCPIVGYPEPQIVWYKDKFPLEIEGRVKFTAGVLSIEGAQEEDAGVYRCEATNQFPVQIDGPEQHFAVKLDQELRIGDSYGWMLPLAIILIILLLLFLVIFTCQRCAKYKADQYNVADRERALHNDQVPLKNSV
;
A
#
# COMPACT_ATOMS: atom_id res chain seq x y z
N MET A 1 31.49 -33.23 -5.95
CA MET A 1 32.11 -31.93 -5.64
C MET A 1 31.04 -31.08 -4.98
N PHE A 2 31.10 -30.84 -3.67
CA PHE A 2 30.16 -29.93 -3.02
C PHE A 2 30.68 -28.51 -3.22
N ALA A 3 29.95 -27.70 -3.99
CA ALA A 3 30.30 -26.29 -4.18
C ALA A 3 29.73 -25.51 -2.99
N TYR A 4 30.61 -24.93 -2.18
CA TYR A 4 30.22 -24.03 -1.11
C TYR A 4 29.81 -22.68 -1.68
N SER A 5 28.77 -22.08 -1.11
CA SER A 5 28.27 -20.77 -1.53
C SER A 5 27.89 -19.92 -0.32
N HIS A 6 28.17 -18.63 -0.41
CA HIS A 6 27.72 -17.67 0.59
C HIS A 6 26.18 -17.57 0.55
N PRO A 7 25.53 -17.24 1.68
CA PRO A 7 24.11 -16.94 1.68
C PRO A 7 23.79 -15.83 0.67
N VAL A 8 22.66 -15.95 -0.02
CA VAL A 8 22.12 -14.92 -0.93
C VAL A 8 20.60 -14.87 -0.83
N VAL A 9 20.04 -13.67 -0.92
CA VAL A 9 18.59 -13.52 -1.08
C VAL A 9 18.21 -14.00 -2.49
N LYS A 10 17.44 -15.08 -2.58
CA LYS A 10 16.94 -15.60 -3.85
C LYS A 10 15.75 -14.76 -4.29
N ASN A 11 15.92 -14.00 -5.37
CA ASN A 11 14.81 -13.33 -6.03
C ASN A 11 14.09 -14.31 -6.96
N ASN A 12 12.76 -14.29 -6.95
CA ASN A 12 11.88 -14.99 -7.89
C ASN A 12 11.28 -14.05 -8.95
N GLU A 13 11.93 -12.91 -9.21
CA GLU A 13 11.54 -11.83 -10.14
C GLU A 13 10.28 -11.03 -9.76
N THR A 14 9.58 -11.37 -8.67
CA THR A 14 8.46 -10.55 -8.16
C THR A 14 8.87 -9.55 -7.09
N TRP A 15 10.10 -9.63 -6.57
CA TRP A 15 10.57 -8.75 -5.50
C TRP A 15 11.45 -7.63 -6.04
N GLU A 16 11.05 -6.38 -5.74
CA GLU A 16 11.93 -5.21 -5.88
C GLU A 16 12.92 -5.17 -4.72
N LEU A 17 14.01 -5.94 -4.84
CA LEU A 17 15.09 -5.93 -3.87
C LEU A 17 15.97 -4.69 -4.05
N LYS A 18 16.20 -3.95 -2.96
CA LYS A 18 17.07 -2.77 -2.95
C LYS A 18 18.21 -2.98 -1.96
N LYS A 19 19.41 -2.53 -2.29
CA LYS A 19 20.51 -2.51 -1.31
C LYS A 19 20.27 -1.36 -0.33
N SER A 20 20.44 -1.61 0.96
CA SER A 20 20.39 -0.55 1.97
C SER A 20 21.52 0.46 1.75
N GLU A 21 21.19 1.75 1.81
CA GLU A 21 22.16 2.85 1.72
C GLU A 21 22.99 2.99 3.00
N SER A 22 22.39 2.67 4.15
CA SER A 22 22.99 2.86 5.47
C SER A 22 23.82 1.67 5.94
N GLU A 23 23.48 0.45 5.50
CA GLU A 23 24.12 -0.79 5.92
C GLU A 23 24.53 -1.60 4.67
N PRO A 24 25.81 -1.59 4.26
CA PRO A 24 26.28 -2.50 3.22
C PRO A 24 25.99 -3.94 3.71
N PHE A 25 25.58 -4.84 2.81
CA PHE A 25 25.14 -6.21 3.12
C PHE A 25 23.69 -6.39 3.62
N THR A 26 22.94 -5.30 3.80
CA THR A 26 21.49 -5.38 4.01
C THR A 26 20.73 -5.17 2.70
N VAL A 27 19.79 -6.06 2.44
CA VAL A 27 18.83 -5.97 1.34
C VAL A 27 17.47 -5.59 1.92
N VAL A 28 16.77 -4.67 1.28
CA VAL A 28 15.41 -4.28 1.62
C VAL A 28 14.46 -4.94 0.62
N GLY A 29 13.53 -5.73 1.14
CA GLY A 29 12.47 -6.38 0.38
C GLY A 29 11.17 -5.58 0.34
N PRO A 30 10.14 -6.09 -0.35
CA PRO A 30 8.84 -5.44 -0.40
C PRO A 30 8.17 -5.44 0.99
N ALA A 31 7.33 -4.43 1.23
CA ALA A 31 6.48 -4.38 2.41
C ALA A 31 5.47 -5.53 2.39
N VAL A 32 5.27 -6.15 3.55
CA VAL A 32 4.28 -7.21 3.80
C VAL A 32 3.06 -6.57 4.42
N TYR A 33 1.87 -6.93 3.93
CA TYR A 33 0.61 -6.45 4.48
C TYR A 33 -0.16 -7.61 5.10
N ALA A 34 -0.65 -7.41 6.32
CA ALA A 34 -1.56 -8.35 6.97
C ALA A 34 -2.76 -7.61 7.57
N PRO A 35 -4.00 -8.07 7.30
CA PRO A 35 -5.17 -7.60 8.02
C PRO A 35 -5.07 -7.85 9.53
N LEU A 36 -5.78 -7.03 10.31
CA LEU A 36 -5.93 -7.25 11.75
C LEU A 36 -6.56 -8.63 12.02
N ASP A 37 -6.12 -9.28 13.11
CA ASP A 37 -6.57 -10.60 13.55
C ASP A 37 -6.35 -11.74 12.53
N SER A 38 -5.55 -11.50 11.49
CA SER A 38 -5.22 -12.49 10.47
C SER A 38 -3.78 -12.99 10.60
N ALA A 39 -3.43 -14.05 9.85
CA ALA A 39 -2.07 -14.57 9.85
C ALA A 39 -1.14 -13.72 8.95
N ALA A 40 -0.14 -13.05 9.56
CA ALA A 40 0.92 -12.39 8.82
C ALA A 40 2.01 -13.39 8.43
N ARG A 41 2.52 -13.32 7.19
CA ARG A 41 3.57 -14.21 6.68
C ARG A 41 4.69 -13.41 6.03
N ILE A 42 5.88 -13.48 6.61
CA ILE A 42 7.08 -12.77 6.16
C ILE A 42 8.08 -13.81 5.65
N GLN A 43 8.54 -13.66 4.41
CA GLN A 43 9.36 -14.65 3.73
C GLN A 43 10.85 -14.29 3.81
N CYS A 44 11.70 -15.25 4.10
CA CYS A 44 13.16 -15.12 4.06
C CYS A 44 13.73 -16.14 3.07
N PRO A 45 13.72 -15.85 1.75
CA PRO A 45 14.19 -16.75 0.72
C PRO A 45 15.73 -16.71 0.60
N ILE A 46 16.43 -16.82 1.73
CA ILE A 46 17.89 -16.87 1.72
C ILE A 46 18.34 -18.31 1.49
N VAL A 47 19.21 -18.49 0.50
CA VAL A 47 19.78 -19.79 0.14
C VAL A 47 21.30 -19.73 0.21
N GLY A 48 21.93 -20.86 0.53
CA GLY A 48 23.38 -21.00 0.61
C GLY A 48 23.73 -22.47 0.84
N TYR A 49 25.00 -22.82 0.66
CA TYR A 49 25.49 -24.15 1.02
C TYR A 49 26.76 -24.07 1.83
N PRO A 50 26.81 -24.66 3.04
CA PRO A 50 25.77 -25.38 3.77
C PRO A 50 24.54 -24.53 4.08
N GLU A 51 23.44 -25.18 4.44
CA GLU A 51 22.18 -24.51 4.70
C GLU A 51 22.36 -23.41 5.76
N PRO A 52 22.06 -22.14 5.44
CA PRO A 52 22.26 -21.04 6.38
C PRO A 52 21.33 -21.15 7.59
N GLN A 53 21.85 -20.82 8.77
CA GLN A 53 21.05 -20.60 9.96
C GLN A 53 20.42 -19.20 9.91
N ILE A 54 19.11 -19.12 10.10
CA ILE A 54 18.33 -17.88 10.04
C ILE A 54 17.95 -17.45 11.45
N VAL A 55 18.23 -16.19 11.77
CA VAL A 55 17.81 -15.51 13.00
C VAL A 55 16.89 -14.34 12.62
N TRP A 56 15.81 -14.18 13.36
CA TRP A 56 14.84 -13.10 13.14
C TRP A 56 14.99 -11.99 14.17
N TYR A 57 14.75 -10.76 13.72
CA TYR A 57 14.68 -9.58 14.55
C TYR A 57 13.44 -8.77 14.18
N LYS A 58 12.89 -8.08 15.17
CA LYS A 58 11.85 -7.05 14.99
C LYS A 58 12.40 -5.74 15.53
N ASP A 59 12.39 -4.70 14.69
CA ASP A 59 12.85 -3.35 15.03
C ASP A 59 14.25 -3.34 15.67
N LYS A 60 15.14 -4.19 15.14
CA LYS A 60 16.54 -4.42 15.57
C LYS A 60 16.71 -5.26 16.84
N PHE A 61 15.63 -5.68 17.49
CA PHE A 61 15.69 -6.56 18.65
C PHE A 61 15.48 -8.03 18.24
N PRO A 62 16.20 -8.99 18.83
CA PRO A 62 15.97 -10.41 18.57
C PRO A 62 14.50 -10.77 18.77
N LEU A 63 13.93 -11.47 17.79
CA LEU A 63 12.54 -11.93 17.86
C LEU A 63 12.49 -13.28 18.57
N GLU A 64 11.79 -13.35 19.69
CA GLU A 64 11.53 -14.60 20.40
C GLU A 64 10.42 -15.39 19.68
N ILE A 65 10.72 -16.63 19.31
CA ILE A 65 9.79 -17.51 18.60
C ILE A 65 8.94 -18.25 19.63
N GLU A 66 7.90 -17.59 20.12
CA GLU A 66 6.98 -18.16 21.13
C GLU A 66 5.51 -17.81 20.84
N GLY A 67 4.61 -18.67 21.33
CA GLY A 67 3.17 -18.45 21.25
C GLY A 67 2.62 -18.33 19.83
N ARG A 68 2.25 -17.09 19.45
CA ARG A 68 1.65 -16.75 18.14
C ARG A 68 2.67 -16.73 17.00
N VAL A 69 3.96 -16.64 17.31
CA VAL A 69 5.05 -16.49 16.35
C VAL A 69 5.69 -17.86 16.05
N LYS A 70 5.79 -18.22 14.77
CA LYS A 70 6.37 -19.49 14.31
C LYS A 70 7.27 -19.27 13.11
N PHE A 71 8.34 -20.05 13.03
CA PHE A 71 9.22 -20.09 11.86
C PHE A 71 9.23 -21.49 11.25
N THR A 72 8.98 -21.58 9.94
CA THR A 72 9.01 -22.86 9.22
C THR A 72 9.45 -22.63 7.78
N ALA A 73 10.44 -23.40 7.33
CA ALA A 73 10.91 -23.41 5.94
C ALA A 73 11.22 -22.00 5.37
N GLY A 74 11.89 -21.15 6.15
CA GLY A 74 12.23 -19.79 5.70
C GLY A 74 11.09 -18.78 5.81
N VAL A 75 9.94 -19.13 6.38
CA VAL A 75 8.80 -18.20 6.54
C VAL A 75 8.52 -17.98 8.03
N LEU A 76 8.49 -16.70 8.43
CA LEU A 76 8.00 -16.27 9.73
C LEU A 76 6.49 -16.04 9.64
N SER A 77 5.72 -16.70 10.50
CA SER A 77 4.27 -16.61 10.59
C SER A 77 3.87 -16.06 11.96
N ILE A 78 2.98 -15.07 11.97
CA ILE A 78 2.41 -14.50 13.18
C ILE A 78 0.90 -14.69 13.10
N GLU A 79 0.35 -15.52 13.99
CA GLU A 79 -1.09 -15.76 14.06
C GLU A 79 -1.80 -14.63 14.82
N GLY A 80 -2.97 -14.23 14.34
CA GLY A 80 -3.76 -13.15 14.96
C GLY A 80 -2.97 -11.84 15.05
N ALA A 81 -2.56 -11.30 13.91
CA ALA A 81 -1.73 -10.11 13.81
C ALA A 81 -2.42 -8.88 14.42
N GLN A 82 -1.70 -8.16 15.28
CA GLN A 82 -2.18 -6.97 15.97
C GLN A 82 -1.42 -5.72 15.49
N GLU A 83 -1.95 -4.52 15.76
CA GLU A 83 -1.27 -3.27 15.37
C GLU A 83 0.17 -3.19 15.90
N GLU A 84 0.40 -3.70 17.11
CA GLU A 84 1.73 -3.78 17.72
C GLU A 84 2.69 -4.71 16.99
N ASP A 85 2.20 -5.66 16.19
CA ASP A 85 3.04 -6.55 15.40
C ASP A 85 3.66 -5.83 14.18
N ALA A 86 3.14 -4.66 13.79
CA ALA A 86 3.72 -3.83 12.74
C ALA A 86 5.15 -3.39 13.08
N GLY A 87 6.00 -3.25 12.06
CA GLY A 87 7.40 -2.86 12.25
C GLY A 87 8.32 -3.44 11.18
N VAL A 88 9.63 -3.26 11.37
CA VAL A 88 10.65 -3.79 10.45
C VAL A 88 11.13 -5.13 10.95
N TYR A 89 10.87 -6.18 10.17
CA TYR A 89 11.37 -7.52 10.42
C TYR A 89 12.62 -7.76 9.60
N ARG A 90 13.66 -8.21 10.27
CA ARG A 90 14.95 -8.54 9.66
C ARG A 90 15.20 -10.02 9.81
N CYS A 91 15.41 -10.72 8.70
CA CYS A 91 16.02 -12.04 8.75
C CYS A 91 17.51 -11.94 8.43
N GLU A 92 18.32 -12.51 9.31
CA GLU A 92 19.77 -12.59 9.18
C GLU A 92 20.15 -14.06 9.00
N ALA A 93 20.77 -14.37 7.87
CA ALA A 93 21.21 -15.72 7.56
C ALA A 93 22.73 -15.79 7.61
N THR A 94 23.25 -16.76 8.34
CA THR A 94 24.69 -17.03 8.46
C THR A 94 24.98 -18.48 8.12
N ASN A 95 26.12 -18.74 7.48
CA ASN A 95 26.57 -20.09 7.17
C ASN A 95 27.73 -20.47 8.10
N GLN A 96 27.86 -21.76 8.43
CA GLN A 96 28.84 -22.31 9.39
C GLN A 96 30.30 -22.29 8.89
N PHE A 97 30.57 -21.65 7.75
CA PHE A 97 31.93 -21.46 7.27
C PHE A 97 32.43 -20.06 7.63
N PRO A 98 33.16 -19.89 8.76
CA PRO A 98 34.23 -18.93 8.78
C PRO A 98 35.33 -19.53 7.90
N VAL A 99 35.46 -19.07 6.66
CA VAL A 99 36.66 -19.40 5.88
C VAL A 99 37.85 -18.72 6.59
N GLN A 100 38.51 -19.43 7.51
CA GLN A 100 39.84 -19.05 7.99
C GLN A 100 40.85 -19.51 6.95
N ILE A 101 41.01 -18.70 5.90
CA ILE A 101 42.27 -18.62 5.16
C ILE A 101 43.13 -17.63 5.95
N ASP A 102 44.46 -17.79 6.01
CA ASP A 102 45.37 -16.75 6.53
C ASP A 102 44.98 -15.38 5.95
N GLY A 103 44.20 -14.59 6.69
CA GLY A 103 43.41 -13.49 6.13
C GLY A 103 42.39 -12.93 7.11
N PRO A 104 41.82 -11.75 6.82
CA PRO A 104 40.86 -11.10 7.69
C PRO A 104 39.55 -11.91 7.79
N GLU A 105 38.95 -11.91 8.98
CA GLU A 105 37.65 -12.52 9.23
C GLU A 105 36.61 -11.98 8.22
N GLN A 106 36.02 -12.87 7.43
CA GLN A 106 35.05 -12.49 6.41
C GLN A 106 33.63 -12.75 6.94
N HIS A 107 32.82 -11.70 7.01
CA HIS A 107 31.43 -11.79 7.45
C HIS A 107 30.56 -12.40 6.33
N PHE A 108 30.11 -13.64 6.51
CA PHE A 108 29.23 -14.36 5.56
C PHE A 108 27.74 -14.22 5.92
N ALA A 109 27.35 -13.08 6.52
CA ALA A 109 25.97 -12.80 6.90
C ALA A 109 25.24 -12.05 5.78
N VAL A 110 24.01 -12.47 5.47
CA VAL A 110 23.09 -11.71 4.61
C VAL A 110 21.87 -11.31 5.43
N LYS A 111 21.51 -10.03 5.34
CA LYS A 111 20.36 -9.44 6.03
C LYS A 111 19.29 -9.06 5.01
N LEU A 112 18.05 -9.43 5.28
CA LEU A 112 16.88 -9.00 4.53
C LEU A 112 15.90 -8.30 5.47
N ASP A 113 15.62 -7.03 5.19
CA ASP A 113 14.66 -6.21 5.92
C ASP A 113 13.34 -6.13 5.14
N GLN A 114 12.23 -6.39 5.83
CA GLN A 114 10.88 -6.21 5.31
C GLN A 114 10.01 -5.48 6.32
N GLU A 115 9.25 -4.50 5.85
CA GLU A 115 8.31 -3.75 6.69
C GLU A 115 6.96 -4.50 6.73
N LEU A 116 6.52 -4.93 7.91
CA LEU A 116 5.17 -5.45 8.14
C LEU A 116 4.23 -4.30 8.46
N ARG A 117 3.19 -4.15 7.63
CA ARG A 117 2.12 -3.18 7.80
C ARG A 117 0.84 -3.92 8.18
N ILE A 118 0.27 -3.53 9.31
CA ILE A 118 -0.98 -4.07 9.81
C ILE A 118 -2.10 -3.07 9.52
N GLY A 119 -3.21 -3.55 8.95
CA GLY A 119 -4.39 -2.73 8.69
C GLY A 119 -5.19 -3.17 7.48
N ASP A 120 -6.31 -2.48 7.27
CA ASP A 120 -7.24 -2.80 6.20
C ASP A 120 -6.68 -2.47 4.82
N SER A 121 -6.83 -3.43 3.90
CA SER A 121 -6.38 -3.34 2.50
C SER A 121 -6.93 -2.12 1.73
N TYR A 122 -7.91 -1.38 2.27
CA TYR A 122 -8.61 -0.29 1.58
C TYR A 122 -7.90 1.08 1.61
N GLY A 123 -6.72 1.20 2.23
CA GLY A 123 -5.99 2.48 2.27
C GLY A 123 -5.74 3.10 0.88
N TRP A 124 -5.48 2.28 -0.14
CA TRP A 124 -5.32 2.71 -1.53
C TRP A 124 -6.66 2.98 -2.26
N MET A 125 -7.77 2.45 -1.74
CA MET A 125 -9.11 2.62 -2.31
C MET A 125 -9.78 3.93 -1.86
N LEU A 126 -9.34 4.50 -0.73
CA LEU A 126 -9.83 5.78 -0.22
C LEU A 126 -9.73 6.94 -1.23
N PRO A 127 -8.59 7.21 -1.91
CA PRO A 127 -8.53 8.29 -2.90
C PRO A 127 -9.47 8.05 -4.08
N LEU A 128 -9.65 6.80 -4.52
CA LEU A 128 -10.57 6.46 -5.61
C LEU A 128 -12.03 6.70 -5.21
N ALA A 129 -12.41 6.32 -3.98
CA ALA A 129 -13.74 6.59 -3.45
C ALA A 129 -14.01 8.09 -3.32
N ILE A 130 -13.03 8.88 -2.86
CA ILE A 130 -13.13 10.35 -2.77
C ILE A 130 -13.34 10.96 -4.16
N ILE A 131 -12.57 10.54 -5.16
CA ILE A 131 -12.74 11.00 -6.55
C ILE A 131 -14.15 10.69 -7.05
N LEU A 132 -14.64 9.47 -6.81
CA LEU A 132 -15.97 9.06 -7.27
C LEU A 132 -17.10 9.86 -6.60
N ILE A 133 -16.96 10.18 -5.30
CA ILE A 133 -17.86 11.07 -4.57
C ILE A 133 -17.84 12.49 -5.16
N ILE A 134 -16.65 13.04 -5.44
CA ILE A 134 -16.51 14.37 -6.05
C ILE A 134 -17.18 14.40 -7.42
N LEU A 135 -16.98 13.39 -8.26
CA LEU A 135 -17.62 13.29 -9.58
C LEU A 135 -19.15 13.23 -9.47
N LEU A 136 -19.69 12.45 -8.52
CA LEU A 136 -21.12 12.41 -8.27
C LEU A 136 -21.68 13.76 -7.81
N LEU A 137 -20.99 14.45 -6.90
CA LEU A 137 -21.39 15.78 -6.43
C LEU A 137 -21.38 16.80 -7.58
N LEU A 138 -20.34 16.80 -8.42
CA LEU A 138 -20.27 17.66 -9.59
C LEU A 138 -21.40 17.36 -10.57
N PHE A 139 -21.71 16.09 -10.82
CA PHE A 139 -22.82 15.71 -11.68
C PHE A 139 -24.16 16.20 -11.14
N LEU A 140 -24.42 16.05 -9.84
CA LEU A 140 -25.63 16.56 -9.19
C LEU A 140 -25.71 18.09 -9.27
N VAL A 141 -24.61 18.80 -9.02
CA VAL A 141 -24.55 20.27 -9.15
C VAL A 141 -24.83 20.69 -10.58
N ILE A 142 -24.19 20.07 -11.58
CA ILE A 142 -24.44 20.37 -12.99
C ILE A 142 -25.90 20.10 -13.36
N PHE A 143 -26.45 18.96 -12.94
CA PHE A 143 -27.84 18.60 -13.22
C PHE A 143 -28.84 19.56 -12.57
N THR A 144 -28.61 19.95 -11.31
CA THR A 144 -29.43 20.95 -10.61
C THR A 144 -29.29 22.34 -11.26
N CYS A 145 -28.08 22.78 -11.64
CA CYS A 145 -27.85 24.02 -12.37
C CYS A 145 -28.56 24.04 -13.72
N GLN A 146 -28.47 22.96 -14.49
CA GLN A 146 -29.18 22.79 -15.76
C GLN A 146 -30.69 22.83 -15.57
N ARG A 147 -31.22 22.15 -14.52
CA ARG A 147 -32.64 22.23 -14.17
C ARG A 147 -33.06 23.63 -13.73
N CYS A 148 -32.25 24.34 -12.95
CA CYS A 148 -32.52 25.72 -12.53
C CYS A 148 -32.49 26.69 -13.72
N ALA A 149 -31.54 26.53 -14.65
CA ALA A 149 -31.47 27.32 -15.87
C ALA A 149 -32.70 27.09 -16.75
N LYS A 150 -33.13 25.83 -16.90
CA LYS A 150 -34.36 25.48 -17.62
C LYS A 150 -35.61 26.06 -16.95
N TYR A 151 -35.73 25.93 -15.63
CA TYR A 151 -36.84 26.50 -14.86
C TYR A 151 -36.93 28.03 -15.01
N LYS A 152 -35.79 28.73 -14.95
CA LYS A 152 -35.74 30.19 -15.16
C LYS A 152 -36.09 30.60 -16.60
N ALA A 153 -35.63 29.85 -17.60
CA ALA A 153 -35.94 30.14 -19.00
C ALA A 153 -37.45 29.99 -19.28
N ASP A 154 -38.08 28.93 -18.75
CA ASP A 154 -39.52 28.71 -18.88
C ASP A 154 -40.31 29.83 -18.17
N GLN A 155 -39.88 30.28 -17.00
CA GLN A 155 -40.51 31.39 -16.28
C GLN A 155 -40.41 32.72 -17.05
N TYR A 156 -39.26 33.02 -17.68
CA TYR A 156 -39.10 34.23 -18.50
C TYR A 156 -40.03 34.20 -19.72
N ASN A 157 -40.11 33.06 -20.40
CA ASN A 157 -41.00 32.86 -21.55
C ASN A 157 -42.48 33.02 -21.19
N VAL A 158 -42.90 32.60 -19.99
CA VAL A 158 -44.28 32.78 -19.49
C VAL A 158 -44.55 34.26 -19.19
N ALA A 159 -43.65 34.94 -18.48
CA ALA A 159 -43.82 36.36 -18.16
C ALA A 159 -43.90 37.26 -19.41
N ASP A 160 -43.11 36.98 -20.44
CA ASP A 160 -43.18 37.71 -21.71
C ASP A 160 -44.50 37.44 -22.47
N ARG A 161 -45.02 36.20 -22.43
CA ARG A 161 -46.36 35.88 -22.99
C ARG A 161 -47.47 36.64 -22.29
N GLU A 162 -47.43 36.74 -20.96
CA GLU A 162 -48.41 37.51 -20.18
C GLU A 162 -48.36 39.01 -20.49
N ARG A 163 -47.16 39.60 -20.65
CA ARG A 163 -47.03 40.99 -21.08
C ARG A 163 -47.59 41.24 -22.48
N ALA A 164 -47.36 40.33 -23.42
CA ALA A 164 -47.90 40.46 -24.78
C ALA A 164 -49.44 40.44 -24.78
N LEU A 165 -50.04 39.52 -24.03
CA LEU A 165 -51.51 39.45 -23.87
C LEU A 165 -52.08 40.71 -23.19
N HIS A 166 -51.39 41.26 -22.21
CA HIS A 166 -51.82 42.49 -21.55
C HIS A 166 -51.73 43.70 -22.49
N ASN A 167 -50.67 43.79 -23.30
CA ASN A 167 -50.47 44.88 -24.25
C ASN A 167 -51.51 44.88 -25.38
N ASP A 168 -51.95 43.71 -25.84
CA ASP A 168 -53.05 43.58 -26.82
C ASP A 168 -54.42 44.02 -26.26
N GLN A 169 -54.60 44.01 -24.94
CA GLN A 169 -55.83 44.45 -24.29
C GLN A 169 -55.88 45.96 -24.00
N VAL A 170 -54.76 46.68 -24.12
CA VAL A 170 -54.73 48.15 -23.96
C VAL A 170 -55.04 48.79 -25.33
N PRO A 171 -56.25 49.35 -25.55
CA PRO A 171 -56.55 50.01 -26.81
C PRO A 171 -55.61 51.20 -27.01
N LEU A 172 -55.12 51.39 -28.24
CA LEU A 172 -54.36 52.55 -28.71
C LEU A 172 -55.17 53.84 -28.48
N LYS A 173 -55.15 54.34 -27.24
CA LYS A 173 -55.51 55.73 -26.93
C LYS A 173 -54.26 56.53 -27.24
N ASN A 174 -54.16 57.03 -28.47
CA ASN A 174 -53.52 58.27 -28.88
C ASN A 174 -53.40 58.29 -30.41
N SER A 175 -54.50 58.68 -31.06
CA SER A 175 -54.45 59.24 -32.41
C SER A 175 -55.59 60.24 -32.51
N VAL A 176 -55.31 61.48 -32.12
CA VAL A 176 -55.75 62.78 -32.68
C VAL A 176 -55.03 63.86 -31.89
#